data_AF-A0A7W9HJW4-F1
#
_entry.id   AF-A0A7W9HJW4-F1
#
_cell.length_a   1.000
_cell.length_b   1.000
_cell.length_c   1.000
_cell.angle_alpha   90.00
_cell.angle_beta   90.00
_cell.angle_gamma   90.00
#
_symmetry.space_group_name_H-M   'P 1'
#
loop_
_entity.id
_entity.type
_entity.pdbx_description
1 polymer ?
#
loop_
_entity_poly.entity_id
_entity_poly.type
_entity_poly.pdbx_seq_one_letter_code
_entity_poly.pdbx_strand_id
1 'polypeptide(L)'
;MALPRLVEMRLEAGDRAGAEELLRQAADTGTPYALTHLARLRGQIGGRAEAEAVYLRAADSGDVHALVLLAGTREQTGDRAEAELLLRRAADAGHPGAPSLLAEMRVQAGDRAGAEELLLQAGDKGYYQALIQLAEMREQDGDRIAAMELLRRVADSGNAYGVIDFAERNSGHETWDRLVRFGLEPDGSVSAPW
;
A
#
# COMPACT_ATOMS: atom_id res chain seq x y z
N MET A 1 -8.01 6.51 24.76
CA MET A 1 -6.54 6.33 24.64
C MET A 1 -6.27 5.45 23.43
N ALA A 2 -5.25 5.76 22.63
CA ALA A 2 -4.93 4.97 21.44
C ALA A 2 -4.34 3.60 21.84
N LEU A 3 -4.85 2.52 21.23
CA LEU A 3 -4.39 1.14 21.44
C LEU A 3 -2.85 0.99 21.45
N PRO A 4 -2.09 1.62 20.53
CA PRO A 4 -0.63 1.51 20.52
C PRO A 4 0.04 1.91 21.84
N ARG A 5 -0.40 3.04 22.42
CA ARG A 5 0.17 3.58 23.66
C ARG A 5 -0.11 2.67 24.85
N LEU A 6 -1.29 2.03 24.88
CA LEU A 6 -1.64 1.10 25.95
C LEU A 6 -0.81 -0.19 25.86
N VAL A 7 -0.61 -0.70 24.64
CA VAL A 7 0.25 -1.87 24.39
C VAL A 7 1.68 -1.58 24.81
N GLU A 8 2.24 -0.43 24.42
CA GLU A 8 3.58 -0.01 24.84
C GLU A 8 3.72 0.06 26.36
N MET A 9 2.80 0.74 27.05
CA MET A 9 2.85 0.83 28.52
C MET A 9 2.84 -0.53 29.21
N ARG A 10 2.09 -1.51 28.68
CA ARG A 10 2.08 -2.87 29.22
C ARG A 10 3.39 -3.61 28.95
N LEU A 11 3.94 -3.46 27.75
CA LEU A 11 5.24 -4.04 27.42
C LEU A 11 6.37 -3.46 28.25
N GLU A 12 6.39 -2.14 28.48
CA GLU A 12 7.35 -1.44 29.34
C GLU A 12 7.24 -1.88 30.80
N ALA A 13 6.02 -2.13 31.28
CA ALA A 13 5.76 -2.68 32.61
C ALA A 13 6.09 -4.18 32.73
N GLY A 14 6.52 -4.84 31.65
CA GLY A 14 6.79 -6.27 31.60
C GLY A 14 5.53 -7.15 31.51
N ASP A 15 4.33 -6.56 31.45
CA ASP A 15 3.04 -7.23 31.30
C ASP A 15 2.80 -7.64 29.83
N ARG A 16 3.62 -8.59 29.36
CA ARG A 16 3.47 -9.16 28.00
C ARG A 16 2.13 -9.86 27.79
N ALA A 17 1.63 -10.56 28.80
CA ALA A 17 0.35 -11.27 28.71
C ALA A 17 -0.82 -10.29 28.54
N GLY A 18 -0.83 -9.19 29.29
CA GLY A 18 -1.83 -8.13 29.13
C GLY A 18 -1.71 -7.38 27.80
N ALA A 19 -0.49 -7.17 27.31
CA ALA A 19 -0.27 -6.61 25.96
C ALA A 19 -0.81 -7.54 24.86
N GLU A 20 -0.55 -8.84 24.96
CA GLU A 20 -1.04 -9.84 24.01
C GLU A 20 -2.57 -9.91 24.00
N GLU A 21 -3.21 -9.91 25.17
CA GLU A 21 -4.67 -9.97 25.27
C GLU A 21 -5.34 -8.73 24.67
N LEU A 22 -4.78 -7.53 24.90
CA LEU A 22 -5.25 -6.30 24.25
C LEU A 22 -5.12 -6.36 22.73
N LEU A 23 -3.98 -6.84 22.24
CA LEU A 23 -3.76 -7.00 20.81
C LEU A 23 -4.65 -8.07 20.21
N ARG A 24 -4.94 -9.16 20.92
CA ARG A 24 -5.88 -10.21 20.48
C ARG A 24 -7.28 -9.65 20.32
N GLN A 25 -7.79 -8.92 21.31
CA GLN A 25 -9.11 -8.30 21.23
C GLN A 25 -9.22 -7.30 20.07
N ALA A 26 -8.17 -6.51 19.80
CA ALA A 26 -8.16 -5.58 18.69
C ALA A 26 -7.87 -6.24 17.32
N ALA A 27 -7.20 -7.39 17.32
CA ALA A 27 -7.00 -8.22 16.14
C ALA A 27 -8.30 -8.92 15.74
N ASP A 28 -9.13 -9.35 16.71
CA ASP A 28 -10.47 -9.90 16.48
C ASP A 28 -11.40 -8.89 15.78
N THR A 29 -11.10 -7.58 15.86
CA THR A 29 -11.79 -6.52 15.11
C THR A 29 -11.09 -6.12 13.81
N GLY A 30 -10.10 -6.87 13.35
CA GLY A 30 -9.38 -6.63 12.09
C GLY A 30 -8.49 -5.39 12.08
N THR A 31 -7.95 -4.98 13.23
CA THR A 31 -7.07 -3.80 13.28
C THR A 31 -5.67 -4.18 12.76
N PRO A 32 -5.16 -3.60 11.65
CA PRO A 32 -3.88 -4.01 11.07
C PRO A 32 -2.69 -3.85 12.03
N TYR A 33 -2.70 -2.78 12.83
CA TYR A 33 -1.74 -2.56 13.92
C TYR A 33 -1.75 -3.73 14.91
N ALA A 34 -2.94 -4.15 15.35
CA ALA A 34 -3.07 -5.19 16.35
C ALA A 34 -2.58 -6.54 15.84
N LEU A 35 -2.92 -6.90 14.60
CA LEU A 35 -2.48 -8.13 13.96
C LEU A 35 -0.97 -8.20 13.79
N THR A 36 -0.36 -7.13 13.29
CA THR A 36 1.09 -7.05 13.08
C THR A 36 1.85 -7.18 14.41
N HIS A 37 1.38 -6.48 15.44
CA HIS A 37 2.01 -6.52 16.76
C HIS A 37 1.76 -7.84 17.49
N LEU A 38 0.58 -8.45 17.35
CA LEU A 38 0.27 -9.77 17.91
C LEU A 38 1.13 -10.86 17.26
N ALA A 39 1.20 -10.89 15.94
CA ALA A 39 2.02 -11.83 15.20
C ALA A 39 3.51 -11.67 15.54
N ARG A 40 4.00 -10.44 15.69
CA ARG A 40 5.38 -10.17 16.16
C ARG A 40 5.61 -10.70 17.57
N LEU A 41 4.71 -10.44 18.52
CA LEU A 41 4.85 -10.93 19.89
C LEU A 41 4.87 -12.46 19.94
N ARG A 42 3.95 -13.12 19.22
CA ARG A 42 3.93 -14.58 19.12
C ARG A 42 5.15 -15.14 18.40
N GLY A 43 5.61 -14.43 17.37
CA GLY A 43 6.84 -14.74 16.63
C GLY A 43 8.09 -14.73 17.49
N GLN A 44 8.16 -13.84 18.50
CA GLN A 44 9.28 -13.79 19.44
C GLN A 44 9.29 -14.95 20.45
N ILE A 45 8.13 -15.55 20.74
CA ILE A 45 7.99 -16.59 21.76
C ILE A 45 8.04 -17.99 21.15
N GLY A 46 7.19 -18.25 20.14
CA GLY A 46 7.03 -19.56 19.54
C GLY A 46 7.70 -19.73 18.17
N GLY A 47 8.05 -18.60 17.54
CA GLY A 47 8.65 -18.56 16.21
C GLY A 47 7.64 -18.25 15.10
N ARG A 48 8.09 -18.44 13.86
CA ARG A 48 7.38 -18.00 12.66
C ARG A 48 5.99 -18.62 12.51
N ALA A 49 5.83 -19.88 12.95
CA ALA A 49 4.59 -20.63 12.80
C ALA A 49 3.42 -19.99 13.59
N GLU A 50 3.66 -19.51 14.81
CA GLU A 50 2.63 -18.84 15.60
C GLU A 50 2.26 -17.47 15.06
N ALA A 51 3.22 -16.76 14.45
CA ALA A 51 2.94 -15.50 13.75
C ALA A 51 2.03 -15.75 12.54
N GLU A 52 2.33 -16.77 11.75
CA GLU A 52 1.54 -17.15 10.57
C GLU A 52 0.13 -17.59 10.97
N ALA A 53 -0.02 -18.36 12.05
CA ALA A 53 -1.31 -18.78 12.57
C ALA A 53 -2.19 -17.61 13.05
N VAL A 54 -1.61 -16.46 13.41
CA VAL A 54 -2.39 -15.23 13.68
C VAL A 54 -2.93 -14.66 12.38
N TYR A 55 -2.09 -14.50 11.37
CA TYR A 55 -2.53 -13.92 10.10
C TYR A 55 -3.51 -14.81 9.35
N LEU A 56 -3.35 -16.15 9.38
CA LEU A 56 -4.31 -17.09 8.79
C LEU A 56 -5.69 -16.92 9.40
N ARG A 57 -5.79 -16.90 10.73
CA ARG A 57 -7.08 -16.71 11.41
C ARG A 57 -7.74 -15.36 11.07
N ALA A 58 -6.93 -14.31 10.96
CA ALA A 58 -7.43 -13.00 10.57
C ALA A 58 -7.92 -12.97 9.12
N ALA A 59 -7.16 -13.58 8.20
CA ALA A 59 -7.57 -13.73 6.81
C ALA A 59 -8.86 -14.56 6.67
N ASP A 60 -9.00 -15.63 7.45
CA ASP A 60 -10.21 -16.47 7.50
C ASP A 60 -11.42 -15.70 8.04
N SER A 61 -11.21 -14.71 8.92
CA SER A 61 -12.25 -13.77 9.37
C SER A 61 -12.55 -12.63 8.38
N GLY A 62 -11.89 -12.61 7.22
CA GLY A 62 -12.11 -11.60 6.18
C GLY A 62 -11.21 -10.38 6.28
N ASP A 63 -10.17 -10.40 7.11
CA ASP A 63 -9.18 -9.32 7.15
C ASP A 63 -8.30 -9.35 5.90
N VAL A 64 -8.52 -8.36 5.03
CA VAL A 64 -7.79 -8.24 3.77
C VAL A 64 -6.31 -7.84 3.98
N HIS A 65 -6.00 -7.09 5.04
CA HIS A 65 -4.59 -6.76 5.37
C HIS A 65 -3.83 -8.02 5.80
N ALA A 66 -4.49 -8.95 6.50
CA ALA A 66 -3.87 -10.21 6.89
C ALA A 66 -3.41 -11.04 5.67
N LEU A 67 -4.13 -10.98 4.55
CA LEU A 67 -3.71 -11.61 3.29
C LEU A 67 -2.38 -11.03 2.78
N VAL A 68 -2.19 -9.71 2.86
CA VAL A 68 -0.95 -9.04 2.47
C VAL A 68 0.22 -9.42 3.40
N LEU A 69 -0.03 -9.50 4.71
CA LEU A 69 0.98 -9.93 5.68
C LEU A 69 1.38 -11.40 5.51
N LEU A 70 0.42 -12.28 5.18
CA LEU A 70 0.70 -13.66 4.79
C LEU A 70 1.53 -13.72 3.51
N ALA A 71 1.21 -12.90 2.51
CA ALA A 71 1.95 -12.88 1.26
C ALA A 71 3.42 -12.51 1.48
N GLY A 72 3.69 -11.47 2.27
CA GLY A 72 5.07 -11.11 2.66
C GLY A 72 5.77 -12.23 3.43
N THR A 73 5.03 -12.95 4.28
CA THR A 73 5.57 -14.14 4.97
C THR A 73 5.91 -15.26 3.97
N ARG A 74 5.07 -15.51 2.97
CA ARG A 74 5.31 -16.54 1.94
C ARG A 74 6.47 -16.20 1.03
N GLU A 75 6.58 -14.94 0.63
CA GLU A 75 7.71 -14.44 -0.17
C GLU A 75 9.03 -14.62 0.58
N GLN A 76 9.09 -14.25 1.85
CA GLN A 76 10.27 -14.45 2.68
C GLN A 76 10.66 -15.93 2.89
N THR A 77 9.72 -16.87 2.74
CA THR A 77 10.01 -18.32 2.73
C THR A 77 10.36 -18.86 1.35
N GLY A 78 10.33 -18.02 0.30
CA GLY A 78 10.55 -18.44 -1.08
C GLY A 78 9.32 -19.05 -1.77
N ASP A 79 8.17 -19.10 -1.09
CA ASP A 79 6.91 -19.56 -1.67
C ASP A 79 6.22 -18.42 -2.42
N ARG A 80 6.80 -18.10 -3.57
CA ARG A 80 6.36 -16.96 -4.38
C ARG A 80 4.98 -17.18 -5.02
N ALA A 81 4.63 -18.42 -5.32
CA ALA A 81 3.34 -18.75 -5.93
C ALA A 81 2.19 -18.50 -4.95
N GLU A 82 2.34 -18.92 -3.69
CA GLU A 82 1.35 -18.67 -2.66
C GLU A 82 1.27 -17.18 -2.30
N ALA A 83 2.42 -16.48 -2.24
CA ALA A 83 2.44 -15.04 -2.03
C ALA A 83 1.63 -14.28 -3.11
N GLU A 84 1.78 -14.67 -4.38
CA GLU A 84 1.03 -14.05 -5.47
C GLU A 84 -0.48 -14.34 -5.36
N LEU A 85 -0.85 -15.57 -5.02
CA LEU A 85 -2.26 -15.94 -4.81
C LEU A 85 -2.91 -15.10 -3.69
N LEU A 86 -2.19 -14.93 -2.58
CA LEU A 86 -2.65 -14.15 -1.44
C LEU A 86 -2.82 -12.66 -1.78
N LEU A 87 -1.88 -12.07 -2.53
CA LEU A 87 -2.02 -10.68 -2.97
C LEU A 87 -3.12 -10.51 -4.01
N ARG A 88 -3.34 -11.47 -4.92
CA ARG A 88 -4.48 -11.42 -5.85
C ARG A 88 -5.80 -11.42 -5.08
N ARG A 89 -5.94 -12.31 -4.09
CA ARG A 89 -7.11 -12.31 -3.19
C ARG A 89 -7.27 -10.98 -2.45
N ALA A 90 -6.16 -10.38 -2.00
CA ALA A 90 -6.21 -9.08 -1.34
C ALA A 90 -6.65 -7.95 -2.29
N ALA A 91 -6.15 -7.95 -3.53
CA ALA A 91 -6.54 -6.98 -4.56
C ALA A 91 -8.02 -7.14 -4.96
N ASP A 92 -8.49 -8.38 -5.13
CA ASP A 92 -9.90 -8.68 -5.43
C ASP A 92 -10.83 -8.27 -4.29
N ALA A 93 -10.35 -8.35 -3.04
CA ALA A 93 -11.06 -7.91 -1.85
C ALA A 93 -10.91 -6.41 -1.53
N GLY A 94 -10.27 -5.63 -2.41
CA GLY A 94 -10.25 -4.17 -2.30
C GLY A 94 -9.01 -3.55 -1.66
N HIS A 95 -7.94 -4.32 -1.42
CA HIS A 95 -6.74 -3.78 -0.76
C HIS A 95 -5.97 -2.82 -1.69
N PRO A 96 -5.81 -1.53 -1.31
CA PRO A 96 -5.27 -0.52 -2.21
C PRO A 96 -3.80 -0.71 -2.57
N GLY A 97 -3.00 -1.34 -1.69
CA GLY A 97 -1.58 -1.62 -1.95
C GLY A 97 -1.29 -2.99 -2.57
N ALA A 98 -2.28 -3.88 -2.67
CA ALA A 98 -2.02 -5.24 -3.15
C ALA A 98 -1.62 -5.29 -4.64
N PRO A 99 -2.21 -4.49 -5.54
CA PRO A 99 -1.76 -4.42 -6.92
C PRO A 99 -0.29 -4.01 -7.06
N SER A 100 0.16 -3.02 -6.27
CA SER A 100 1.54 -2.56 -6.30
C SER A 100 2.54 -3.67 -5.92
N LEU A 101 2.23 -4.43 -4.87
CA LEU A 101 3.06 -5.56 -4.44
C LEU A 101 3.07 -6.68 -5.50
N LEU A 102 1.94 -6.97 -6.14
CA LEU A 102 1.89 -7.93 -7.26
C LEU A 102 2.74 -7.48 -8.45
N ALA A 103 2.71 -6.18 -8.78
CA ALA A 103 3.51 -5.62 -9.86
C ALA A 103 5.00 -5.74 -9.57
N GLU A 104 5.45 -5.41 -8.36
CA GLU A 104 6.83 -5.62 -7.92
C GLU A 104 7.23 -7.09 -8.07
N MET A 105 6.33 -8.00 -7.68
CA MET A 105 6.60 -9.43 -7.80
C MET A 105 6.78 -9.86 -9.26
N ARG A 106 5.97 -9.33 -10.17
CA ARG A 106 6.09 -9.61 -11.61
C ARG A 106 7.35 -9.03 -12.21
N VAL A 107 7.72 -7.79 -11.86
CA VAL A 107 8.99 -7.16 -12.29
C VAL A 107 10.19 -8.00 -11.87
N GLN A 108 10.24 -8.43 -10.61
CA GLN A 108 11.31 -9.30 -10.10
C GLN A 108 11.34 -10.68 -10.79
N ALA A 109 10.21 -11.16 -11.29
CA ALA A 109 10.12 -12.39 -12.09
C ALA A 109 10.46 -12.17 -13.58
N GLY A 110 10.79 -10.94 -13.99
CA GLY A 110 11.07 -10.57 -15.37
C GLY A 110 9.82 -10.26 -16.21
N ASP A 111 8.63 -10.34 -15.64
CA ASP A 111 7.36 -10.00 -16.30
C ASP A 111 7.02 -8.51 -16.11
N ARG A 112 7.85 -7.64 -16.69
CA ARG A 112 7.62 -6.18 -16.61
C ARG A 112 6.33 -5.78 -17.32
N ALA A 113 6.03 -6.36 -18.48
CA ALA A 113 4.82 -6.05 -19.24
C ALA A 113 3.55 -6.40 -18.45
N GLY A 114 3.51 -7.58 -17.82
CA GLY A 114 2.40 -7.97 -16.97
C GLY A 114 2.29 -7.15 -15.68
N ALA A 115 3.39 -6.60 -15.17
CA ALA A 115 3.36 -5.64 -14.05
C ALA A 115 2.69 -4.32 -14.46
N GLU A 116 3.08 -3.76 -15.60
CA GLU A 116 2.52 -2.50 -16.11
C GLU A 116 1.02 -2.60 -16.41
N GLU A 117 0.60 -3.70 -17.04
CA GLU A 117 -0.82 -3.96 -17.31
C GLU A 117 -1.62 -4.03 -16.01
N LEU A 118 -1.09 -4.73 -15.00
CA LEU A 118 -1.73 -4.86 -13.69
C LEU A 118 -1.86 -3.51 -12.99
N LEU A 119 -0.83 -2.68 -13.03
CA LEU A 119 -0.85 -1.34 -12.43
C LEU A 119 -1.85 -0.41 -13.13
N LEU A 120 -1.94 -0.49 -14.46
CA LEU A 120 -2.90 0.29 -15.24
C LEU A 120 -4.34 -0.11 -14.89
N GLN A 121 -4.63 -1.42 -14.88
CA GLN A 121 -5.96 -1.94 -14.50
C GLN A 121 -6.34 -1.56 -13.06
N ALA A 122 -5.38 -1.55 -12.14
CA ALA A 122 -5.62 -1.12 -10.78
C ALA A 122 -5.91 0.39 -10.70
N GLY A 123 -5.17 1.19 -11.47
CA GLY A 123 -5.43 2.62 -11.63
C GLY A 123 -6.83 2.93 -12.17
N ASP A 124 -7.30 2.15 -13.15
CA ASP A 124 -8.66 2.28 -13.71
C ASP A 124 -9.75 2.00 -12.66
N LYS A 125 -9.43 1.25 -11.60
CA LYS A 125 -10.30 1.00 -10.45
C LYS A 125 -10.15 2.04 -9.33
N GLY A 126 -9.33 3.07 -9.52
CA GLY A 126 -9.09 4.13 -8.54
C GLY A 126 -7.96 3.83 -7.54
N TYR A 127 -7.16 2.78 -7.75
CA TYR A 127 -5.95 2.54 -6.96
C TYR A 127 -4.81 3.43 -7.45
N TYR A 128 -4.88 4.71 -7.11
CA TYR A 128 -3.96 5.73 -7.62
C TYR A 128 -2.48 5.48 -7.29
N GLN A 129 -2.18 4.77 -6.20
CA GLN A 129 -0.81 4.34 -5.90
C GLN A 129 -0.22 3.46 -7.00
N ALA A 130 -1.06 2.65 -7.66
CA ALA A 130 -0.62 1.81 -8.77
C ALA A 130 -0.26 2.67 -10.01
N LEU A 131 -0.99 3.77 -10.26
CA LEU A 131 -0.66 4.70 -11.35
C LEU A 131 0.63 5.48 -11.07
N ILE A 132 0.86 5.88 -9.81
CA ILE A 132 2.11 6.54 -9.41
C ILE A 132 3.28 5.59 -9.65
N GLN A 133 3.19 4.34 -9.22
CA GLN A 133 4.21 3.33 -9.47
C GLN A 133 4.44 3.07 -10.96
N LEU A 134 3.38 3.06 -11.78
CA LEU A 134 3.52 2.93 -13.23
C LEU A 134 4.23 4.16 -13.84
N ALA A 135 3.97 5.36 -13.32
CA ALA A 135 4.67 6.56 -13.75
C ALA A 135 6.16 6.51 -13.42
N GLU A 136 6.52 6.03 -12.22
CA GLU A 136 7.92 5.80 -11.83
C GLU A 136 8.61 4.79 -12.76
N MET A 137 7.91 3.70 -13.12
CA MET A 137 8.42 2.73 -14.08
C MET A 137 8.70 3.36 -15.45
N ARG A 138 7.77 4.18 -15.98
CA ARG A 138 7.95 4.89 -17.25
C ARG A 138 9.09 5.90 -17.21
N GLU A 139 9.25 6.59 -16.09
CA GLU A 139 10.35 7.53 -15.88
C GLU A 139 11.71 6.82 -15.88
N GLN A 140 11.81 5.64 -15.24
CA GLN A 140 13.01 4.80 -15.30
C GLN A 140 13.37 4.36 -16.73
N ASP A 141 12.37 4.17 -17.58
CA ASP A 141 12.55 3.83 -19.00
C ASP A 141 12.84 5.07 -19.87
N GLY A 142 12.87 6.27 -19.28
CA GLY A 142 13.08 7.54 -19.97
C GLY A 142 11.83 8.10 -20.66
N ASP A 143 10.67 7.45 -20.51
CA ASP A 143 9.39 7.93 -21.05
C ASP A 143 8.72 8.90 -20.07
N ARG A 144 9.32 10.10 -19.97
CA ARG A 144 8.82 11.17 -19.11
C ARG A 144 7.42 11.64 -19.51
N ILE A 145 7.07 11.58 -20.79
CA ILE A 145 5.76 12.03 -21.27
C ILE A 145 4.68 11.10 -20.72
N ALA A 146 4.83 9.78 -20.90
CA ALA A 146 3.86 8.83 -20.37
C ALA A 146 3.77 8.89 -18.83
N ALA A 147 4.90 9.07 -18.13
CA ALA A 147 4.90 9.26 -16.68
C ALA A 147 4.08 10.49 -16.26
N MET A 148 4.25 11.62 -16.95
CA MET A 148 3.51 12.86 -16.67
C MET A 148 2.02 12.73 -16.96
N GLU A 149 1.62 12.00 -18.00
CA GLU A 149 0.20 11.77 -18.30
C GLU A 149 -0.49 10.96 -17.19
N LEU A 150 0.20 9.95 -16.66
CA LEU A 150 -0.29 9.15 -15.53
C LEU A 150 -0.43 9.99 -14.26
N LEU A 151 0.59 10.78 -13.92
CA LEU A 151 0.55 11.65 -12.74
C LEU A 151 -0.53 12.74 -12.85
N ARG A 152 -0.72 13.32 -14.04
CA ARG A 152 -1.83 14.25 -14.30
C ARG A 152 -3.17 13.58 -14.05
N ARG A 153 -3.38 12.36 -14.57
CA ARG A 153 -4.61 11.60 -14.32
C ARG A 153 -4.87 11.38 -12.83
N VAL A 154 -3.83 11.14 -12.04
CA VAL A 154 -3.96 11.03 -10.58
C VAL A 154 -4.27 12.39 -9.95
N ALA A 155 -3.63 13.47 -10.39
CA ALA A 155 -3.89 14.82 -9.88
C ALA A 155 -5.33 15.29 -10.17
N ASP A 156 -5.83 15.04 -11.39
CA ASP A 156 -7.20 15.37 -11.82
C ASP A 156 -8.28 14.64 -11.01
N SER A 157 -7.91 13.51 -10.38
CA SER A 157 -8.81 12.79 -9.45
C SER A 157 -8.90 13.42 -8.05
N GLY A 158 -8.16 14.50 -7.78
CA GLY A 158 -8.09 15.16 -6.47
C GLY A 158 -7.21 14.42 -5.45
N ASN A 159 -6.40 13.45 -5.88
CA ASN A 159 -5.51 12.71 -5.00
C ASN A 159 -4.27 13.56 -4.65
N ALA A 160 -4.11 13.87 -3.36
CA ALA A 160 -3.03 14.74 -2.87
C ALA A 160 -1.61 14.24 -3.23
N TYR A 161 -1.38 12.92 -3.24
CA TYR A 161 -0.09 12.36 -3.62
C TYR A 161 0.19 12.54 -5.11
N GLY A 162 -0.78 12.33 -5.99
CA GLY A 162 -0.59 12.63 -7.42
C GLY A 162 -0.34 14.11 -7.68
N VAL A 163 -0.99 15.00 -6.93
CA VAL A 163 -0.74 16.45 -7.04
C VAL A 163 0.70 16.77 -6.63
N ILE A 164 1.21 16.22 -5.52
CA ILE A 164 2.58 16.44 -5.04
C ILE A 164 3.62 15.83 -5.99
N ASP A 165 3.44 14.57 -6.39
CA ASP A 165 4.39 13.90 -7.28
C ASP A 165 4.46 14.56 -8.66
N PHE A 166 3.32 15.04 -9.15
CA PHE A 166 3.26 15.86 -10.35
C PHE A 166 3.90 17.24 -10.09
N ALA A 167 3.69 17.86 -8.92
CA ALA A 167 4.33 19.11 -8.43
C ALA A 167 5.85 19.07 -8.56
N GLU A 168 6.46 18.09 -7.91
CA GLU A 168 7.91 17.94 -7.82
C GLU A 168 8.55 17.74 -9.20
N ARG A 169 7.95 16.89 -10.05
CA ARG A 169 8.50 16.54 -11.37
C ARG A 169 8.34 17.63 -12.43
N ASN A 170 7.57 18.67 -12.16
CA ASN A 170 7.36 19.83 -13.04
C ASN A 170 7.78 21.16 -12.38
N SER A 171 8.51 21.13 -11.25
CA SER A 171 8.90 22.29 -10.41
C SER A 171 9.83 23.34 -11.05
N GLY A 172 9.89 23.39 -12.39
CA GLY A 172 10.54 24.44 -13.18
C GLY A 172 9.72 24.92 -14.37
N HIS A 173 8.42 24.59 -14.42
CA HIS A 173 7.51 24.94 -15.49
C HIS A 173 6.54 26.05 -15.04
N GLU A 174 6.47 27.16 -15.79
CA GLU A 174 5.67 28.35 -15.44
C GLU A 174 4.18 28.02 -15.20
N THR A 175 3.64 27.08 -15.96
CA THR A 175 2.27 26.57 -15.82
C THR A 175 2.01 25.94 -14.46
N TRP A 176 3.06 25.43 -13.81
CA TRP A 176 2.97 24.66 -12.60
C TRP A 176 3.15 25.49 -11.35
N ASP A 177 4.04 26.48 -11.40
CA ASP A 177 4.06 27.56 -10.42
C ASP A 177 2.69 28.24 -10.32
N ARG A 178 1.97 28.38 -11.44
CA ARG A 178 0.60 28.90 -11.44
C ARG A 178 -0.38 27.93 -10.81
N LEU A 179 -0.30 26.62 -11.10
CA LEU A 179 -1.24 25.67 -10.52
C LEU A 179 -1.09 25.49 -9.02
N VAL A 180 0.15 25.40 -8.51
CA VAL A 180 0.40 25.34 -7.06
C VAL A 180 -0.15 26.59 -6.36
N ARG A 181 -0.10 27.75 -7.03
CA ARG A 181 -0.47 29.03 -6.46
C ARG A 181 -1.96 29.35 -6.56
N PHE A 182 -2.61 28.91 -7.63
CA PHE A 182 -3.97 29.32 -7.99
C PHE A 182 -4.99 28.17 -8.02
N GLY A 183 -4.54 26.92 -8.11
CA GLY A 183 -5.41 25.74 -8.17
C GLY A 183 -5.87 25.37 -9.58
N LEU A 184 -6.81 24.42 -9.64
CA LEU A 184 -7.46 23.92 -10.85
C LEU A 184 -8.89 24.44 -10.94
N GLU A 185 -9.30 24.86 -12.13
CA GLU A 185 -10.69 25.10 -12.49
C GLU A 185 -11.46 23.76 -12.64
N PRO A 186 -12.81 23.77 -12.59
CA PRO A 186 -13.62 22.56 -12.74
C PRO A 186 -13.44 21.81 -14.08
N ASP A 187 -12.86 22.48 -15.09
CA ASP A 187 -12.56 21.91 -16.40
C ASP A 187 -11.13 21.34 -16.51
N GLY A 188 -10.36 21.37 -15.41
CA GLY A 188 -8.98 20.89 -15.35
C GLY A 188 -7.93 21.89 -15.86
N SER A 189 -8.32 23.14 -16.17
CA SER A 189 -7.37 24.20 -16.50
C SER A 189 -6.76 24.85 -15.24
N VAL A 190 -5.58 25.45 -15.37
CA VAL A 190 -4.92 26.16 -14.25
C VAL A 190 -5.66 27.47 -13.99
N SER A 191 -6.10 27.70 -12.75
CA SER A 191 -6.78 28.92 -12.35
C SER A 191 -5.92 30.17 -12.61
N ALA A 192 -6.58 31.25 -13.05
CA ALA A 192 -5.91 32.50 -13.35
C ALA A 192 -5.49 33.24 -12.06
N PRO A 193 -4.41 34.06 -12.10
CA PRO A 193 -4.06 34.95 -11.00
C PRO A 193 -5.20 35.93 -10.72
N TRP A 194 -5.53 36.12 -9.44
CA TRP A 194 -6.44 37.17 -8.97
C TRP A 194 -5.77 38.55 -8.91
#